data_AF-G7P349-F1
#
_entry.id   AF-G7P349-F1
#
_cell.length_a   1.000
_cell.length_b   1.000
_cell.length_c   1.000
_cell.angle_alpha   90.00
_cell.angle_beta   90.00
_cell.angle_gamma   90.00
#
_symmetry.space_group_name_H-M   'P 1'
#
loop_
_entity.id
_entity.type
_entity.pdbx_description
1 polymer ?
#
loop_
_entity_poly.entity_id
_entity_poly.type
_entity_poly.pdbx_seq_one_letter_code
_entity_poly.pdbx_strand_id
1 'polypeptide(L)'
;MIRSYFPKCVAVVALLALSVGVLDTFSAAVYEHTVILPNRTETPVSKEEGLLLMNKNIDVLEKAVKLAAKQVLPFGAHIIVTPEDGIYGWVFTRESIYPYLEDIPDPGVNWIPCREPWR
;
A
#
# COMPACT_ATOMS: atom_id res chain seq x y z
N MET A 1 -45.65 -8.04 -34.83
CA MET A 1 -45.06 -6.92 -34.07
C MET A 1 -43.67 -7.31 -33.59
N ILE A 2 -42.61 -6.94 -34.31
CA ILE A 2 -41.24 -7.18 -33.89
C ILE A 2 -40.86 -6.02 -32.96
N ARG A 3 -40.77 -6.27 -31.65
CA ARG A 3 -40.24 -5.29 -30.69
C ARG A 3 -38.78 -5.05 -31.07
N SER A 4 -38.48 -3.88 -31.62
CA SER A 4 -37.09 -3.48 -31.90
C SER A 4 -36.36 -3.28 -30.57
N TYR A 5 -35.46 -4.20 -30.25
CA TYR A 5 -34.56 -4.14 -29.08
C TYR A 5 -33.35 -3.22 -29.33
N PHE A 6 -33.14 -2.79 -30.59
CA PHE A 6 -32.02 -1.99 -31.04
C PHE A 6 -31.82 -0.67 -30.28
N PRO A 7 -32.84 0.19 -30.06
CA PRO A 7 -32.64 1.45 -29.33
C PRO A 7 -32.33 1.24 -27.85
N LYS A 8 -32.76 0.11 -27.25
CA LYS A 8 -32.46 -0.22 -25.85
C LYS A 8 -31.01 -0.62 -25.68
N CYS A 9 -30.48 -1.45 -26.59
CA CYS A 9 -29.07 -1.84 -26.56
C CYS A 9 -28.14 -0.63 -26.74
N VAL A 10 -28.48 0.28 -27.65
CA VAL A 10 -27.69 1.53 -27.86
C VAL A 10 -27.72 2.42 -26.62
N ALA A 11 -28.88 2.58 -25.97
CA ALA A 11 -28.98 3.35 -24.72
C ALA A 11 -28.16 2.73 -23.58
N VAL A 12 -28.18 1.40 -23.42
CA VAL A 12 -27.38 0.68 -22.43
C VAL A 12 -25.88 0.83 -22.69
N VAL A 13 -25.45 0.73 -23.96
CA VAL A 13 -24.03 0.92 -24.33
C VAL A 13 -23.58 2.36 -24.10
N ALA A 14 -24.43 3.36 -24.37
CA ALA A 14 -24.12 4.77 -24.10
C ALA A 14 -24.00 5.06 -22.58
N LEU A 15 -24.89 4.48 -21.76
CA LEU A 15 -24.82 4.56 -20.29
C LEU A 15 -23.56 3.87 -19.74
N LEU A 16 -23.14 2.75 -20.31
CA LEU A 16 -21.91 2.05 -19.93
C LEU A 16 -20.65 2.82 -20.39
N ALA A 17 -20.66 3.44 -21.57
CA ALA A 17 -19.54 4.27 -22.04
C ALA A 17 -19.36 5.53 -21.18
N LEU A 18 -20.46 6.12 -20.68
CA LEU A 18 -20.45 7.22 -19.71
C LEU A 18 -19.94 6.80 -18.32
N SER A 19 -19.91 5.49 -18.02
CA SER A 19 -19.39 4.97 -16.74
C SER A 19 -17.87 4.82 -16.69
N VAL A 20 -17.18 5.01 -17.82
CA VAL A 20 -15.71 5.07 -17.87
C VAL A 20 -15.27 6.54 -17.71
N GLY A 21 -15.51 7.09 -16.52
CA GLY A 21 -15.09 8.44 -16.17
C GLY A 21 -13.72 8.45 -15.48
N VAL A 22 -12.84 9.36 -15.88
CA VAL A 22 -11.73 9.80 -15.01
C VAL A 22 -12.37 10.43 -13.77
N LEU A 23 -11.92 10.05 -12.56
CA LEU A 23 -12.34 10.76 -11.36
C LEU A 23 -11.65 12.14 -11.34
N ASP A 24 -12.44 13.20 -11.26
CA ASP A 24 -11.94 14.58 -11.12
C ASP A 24 -11.33 14.86 -9.73
N THR A 25 -11.65 14.02 -8.74
CA THR A 25 -11.21 14.15 -7.33
C THR A 25 -10.86 12.80 -6.74
N PHE A 26 -9.93 12.74 -5.80
CA PHE A 26 -9.63 11.52 -5.04
C PHE A 26 -9.54 11.81 -3.53
N SER A 27 -9.78 10.77 -2.73
CA SER A 27 -9.61 10.82 -1.27
C SER A 27 -8.23 10.32 -0.88
N ALA A 28 -7.49 11.08 -0.10
CA ALA A 28 -6.21 10.68 0.48
C ALA A 28 -6.35 10.42 1.98
N ALA A 29 -5.48 9.56 2.52
CA ALA A 29 -5.31 9.35 3.95
C ALA A 29 -3.84 9.51 4.34
N VAL A 30 -3.61 9.90 5.59
CA VAL A 30 -2.28 9.90 6.21
C VAL A 30 -2.41 9.23 7.57
N TYR A 31 -1.37 8.51 7.99
CA TYR A 31 -1.32 7.89 9.31
C TYR A 31 -0.07 8.35 10.06
N GLU A 32 -0.26 9.04 11.17
CA GLU A 32 0.82 9.32 12.11
C GLU A 32 1.07 8.04 12.94
N HIS A 33 2.29 7.51 12.86
CA HIS A 33 2.64 6.22 13.45
C HIS A 33 3.51 6.37 14.69
N THR A 34 3.11 5.74 15.79
CA THR A 34 3.98 5.57 16.97
C THR A 34 4.88 4.37 16.72
N VAL A 35 6.05 4.62 16.13
CA VAL A 35 6.99 3.59 15.70
C VAL A 35 7.46 2.74 16.88
N ILE A 36 7.40 1.42 16.72
CA ILE A 36 8.04 0.46 17.64
C ILE A 36 9.52 0.45 17.29
N LEU A 37 10.33 1.10 18.11
CA LEU A 37 11.76 1.25 17.89
C LEU A 37 12.54 -0.03 18.23
N PRO A 38 13.67 -0.29 17.55
CA PRO A 38 14.60 -1.34 17.95
C PRO A 38 15.21 -1.01 19.31
N ASN A 39 15.62 -2.04 20.04
CA ASN A 39 16.51 -1.86 21.18
C ASN A 39 17.85 -1.29 20.70
N ARG A 40 18.43 -0.36 21.46
CA ARG A 40 19.81 0.09 21.18
C ARG A 40 20.77 -1.05 21.44
N THR A 41 21.41 -1.54 20.38
CA THR A 41 22.48 -2.54 20.44
C THR A 41 23.73 -1.98 19.78
N GLU A 42 24.89 -2.29 20.36
CA GLU A 42 26.19 -1.90 19.77
C GLU A 42 26.56 -2.79 18.56
N THR A 43 26.00 -4.01 18.52
CA THR A 43 26.20 -4.97 17.43
C THR A 43 24.96 -5.03 16.53
N PRO A 44 25.13 -5.28 15.22
CA PRO A 44 24.02 -5.57 14.32
C PRO A 44 23.23 -6.79 14.81
N VAL A 45 21.91 -6.72 14.68
CA VAL A 45 21.01 -7.86 14.93
C VAL A 45 21.08 -8.87 13.79
N SER A 46 20.52 -10.05 13.98
CA SER A 46 20.27 -10.97 12.86
C SER A 46 19.21 -10.42 11.90
N LYS A 47 19.19 -10.93 10.65
CA LYS A 47 18.17 -10.56 9.66
C LYS A 47 16.77 -10.94 10.13
N GLU A 48 16.64 -12.08 10.80
CA GLU A 48 15.39 -12.60 11.34
C GLU A 48 14.83 -11.71 12.45
N GLU A 49 15.68 -11.20 13.33
CA GLU A 49 15.29 -10.25 14.37
C GLU A 49 14.89 -8.90 13.78
N GLY A 50 15.63 -8.41 12.78
CA GLY A 50 15.29 -7.20 12.04
C GLY A 50 13.90 -7.32 11.39
N LEU A 51 13.66 -8.42 10.66
CA LEU A 51 12.39 -8.72 10.02
C LEU A 51 11.24 -8.84 11.04
N LEU A 52 11.49 -9.46 12.20
CA LEU A 52 10.49 -9.56 13.27
C LEU A 52 10.06 -8.18 13.80
N LEU A 53 10.99 -7.25 13.98
CA LEU A 53 10.66 -5.88 14.38
C LEU A 53 9.85 -5.15 13.29
N MET A 54 10.30 -5.24 12.04
CA MET A 54 9.62 -4.60 10.90
C MET A 54 8.19 -5.10 10.77
N ASN A 55 7.95 -6.40 10.91
CA ASN A 55 6.62 -6.99 10.86
C ASN A 55 5.69 -6.46 11.98
N LYS A 56 6.21 -6.21 13.19
CA LYS A 56 5.39 -5.60 14.27
C LYS A 56 4.91 -4.19 13.91
N ASN A 57 5.75 -3.39 13.24
CA ASN A 57 5.35 -2.07 12.76
C ASN A 57 4.34 -2.21 11.60
N ILE A 58 4.60 -3.12 10.65
CA ILE A 58 3.70 -3.42 9.54
C ILE A 58 2.32 -3.87 10.03
N ASP A 59 2.22 -4.66 11.10
CA ASP A 59 0.94 -5.08 11.71
C ASP A 59 0.08 -3.89 12.18
N VAL A 60 0.71 -2.80 12.63
CA VAL A 60 0.01 -1.56 13.01
C VAL A 60 -0.41 -0.78 11.76
N LEU A 61 0.51 -0.63 10.80
CA LEU A 61 0.25 0.07 9.54
C LEU A 61 -0.84 -0.63 8.71
N GLU A 62 -0.89 -1.96 8.72
CA GLU A 62 -1.90 -2.76 8.03
C GLU A 62 -3.31 -2.42 8.53
N LYS A 63 -3.47 -2.18 9.84
CA LYS A 63 -4.75 -1.73 10.40
C LYS A 63 -5.13 -0.36 9.86
N ALA A 64 -4.19 0.59 9.83
CA ALA A 64 -4.43 1.92 9.28
C ALA A 64 -4.82 1.86 7.79
N VAL A 65 -4.12 1.06 6.98
CA VAL A 65 -4.42 0.83 5.57
C VAL A 65 -5.81 0.24 5.38
N LYS A 66 -6.16 -0.82 6.14
CA LYS A 66 -7.49 -1.44 6.10
C LYS A 66 -8.61 -0.48 6.51
N LEU A 67 -8.37 0.39 7.48
CA LEU A 67 -9.34 1.40 7.92
C LEU A 67 -9.51 2.47 6.84
N ALA A 68 -8.42 3.01 6.30
CA ALA A 68 -8.47 4.01 5.24
C ALA A 68 -9.20 3.51 3.99
N ALA A 69 -8.98 2.24 3.61
CA ALA A 69 -9.66 1.61 2.49
C ALA A 69 -11.18 1.42 2.71
N LYS A 70 -11.63 1.27 3.97
CA LYS A 70 -13.03 0.94 4.31
C LYS A 70 -13.88 2.12 4.83
N GLN A 71 -13.27 3.09 5.52
CA GLN A 71 -14.02 4.01 6.39
C GLN A 71 -14.29 5.40 5.81
N VAL A 72 -13.64 5.80 4.71
CA VAL A 72 -13.95 7.08 4.05
C VAL A 72 -15.19 6.87 3.18
N LEU A 73 -16.35 7.37 3.61
CA LEU A 73 -17.58 7.33 2.81
C LEU A 73 -17.57 8.47 1.77
N PRO A 74 -18.10 8.27 0.55
CA PRO A 74 -18.69 7.04 -0.01
C PRO A 74 -17.67 6.08 -0.67
N PHE A 75 -16.43 6.52 -0.90
CA PHE A 75 -15.37 5.75 -1.53
C PHE A 75 -14.14 5.87 -0.63
N GLY A 76 -13.58 4.73 -0.18
CA GLY A 76 -12.41 4.68 0.68
C GLY A 76 -11.25 5.55 0.18
N ALA A 77 -10.22 5.73 1.01
CA ALA A 77 -9.02 6.42 0.55
C ALA A 77 -8.44 5.72 -0.68
N HIS A 78 -8.17 6.48 -1.73
CA HIS A 78 -7.54 6.00 -2.97
C HIS A 78 -6.03 5.83 -2.78
N ILE A 79 -5.45 6.56 -1.84
CA ILE A 79 -4.05 6.49 -1.43
C ILE A 79 -3.94 6.75 0.07
N ILE A 80 -3.00 6.07 0.72
CA ILE A 80 -2.59 6.34 2.10
C ILE A 80 -1.07 6.53 2.14
N VAL A 81 -0.60 7.49 2.91
CA VAL A 81 0.83 7.72 3.17
C VAL A 81 1.16 7.33 4.62
N THR A 82 2.25 6.59 4.79
CA THR A 82 2.87 6.23 6.07
C THR A 82 4.17 7.01 6.26
N PRO A 83 4.62 7.26 7.50
CA PRO A 83 5.76 8.14 7.75
C PRO A 83 7.09 7.50 7.36
N GLU A 84 8.09 8.35 7.16
CA GLU A 84 9.51 7.97 7.09
C GLU A 84 9.92 7.17 8.34
N ASP A 85 10.83 6.21 8.16
CA ASP A 85 11.33 5.33 9.21
C ASP A 85 10.25 4.57 10.01
N GLY A 86 9.01 4.52 9.49
CA GLY A 86 7.86 3.94 10.19
C GLY A 86 7.92 2.42 10.40
N ILE A 87 8.85 1.73 9.74
CA ILE A 87 8.99 0.27 9.77
C ILE A 87 10.15 -0.16 10.68
N TYR A 88 11.24 0.61 10.73
CA TYR A 88 12.49 0.22 11.41
C TYR A 88 13.08 1.29 12.35
N GLY A 89 12.60 2.54 12.33
CA GLY A 89 13.09 3.64 13.18
C GLY A 89 14.35 4.33 12.65
N TRP A 90 14.96 5.21 13.46
CA TRP A 90 16.00 6.17 13.01
C TRP A 90 17.32 6.06 13.79
N VAL A 91 17.58 4.95 14.50
CA VAL A 91 18.73 4.81 15.40
C VAL A 91 19.71 3.76 14.88
N PHE A 92 20.50 4.13 13.87
CA PHE A 92 21.41 3.19 13.21
C PHE A 92 22.78 3.76 12.83
N THR A 93 23.77 2.87 12.75
CA THR A 93 25.01 3.04 11.98
C THR A 93 24.87 2.32 10.64
N ARG A 94 25.89 2.40 9.78
CA ARG A 94 25.91 1.66 8.50
C ARG A 94 25.86 0.15 8.71
N GLU A 95 26.51 -0.35 9.76
CA GLU A 95 26.54 -1.78 10.09
C GLU A 95 25.22 -2.22 10.72
N SER A 96 24.66 -1.44 11.64
CA SER A 96 23.46 -1.86 12.37
C SER A 96 22.17 -1.75 11.55
N ILE A 97 22.12 -0.91 10.50
CA ILE A 97 20.97 -0.85 9.58
C ILE A 97 20.94 -2.02 8.59
N TYR A 98 22.10 -2.61 8.27
CA TYR A 98 22.23 -3.59 7.19
C TYR A 98 21.23 -4.77 7.25
N PRO A 99 20.93 -5.36 8.43
CA PRO A 99 19.96 -6.45 8.56
C PRO A 99 18.51 -6.06 8.20
N TYR A 100 18.19 -4.77 8.10
CA TYR A 100 16.85 -4.24 7.79
C TYR A 100 16.66 -3.92 6.31
N LEU A 101 17.71 -4.01 5.50
CA LEU A 101 17.70 -3.59 4.11
C LEU A 101 17.33 -4.73 3.15
N GLU A 102 16.73 -4.35 2.03
CA GLU A 102 16.46 -5.22 0.89
C GLU A 102 16.99 -4.56 -0.39
N ASP A 103 17.25 -5.38 -1.41
CA ASP A 103 17.53 -4.89 -2.75
C ASP A 103 16.19 -4.63 -3.46
N ILE A 104 15.86 -3.37 -3.70
CA ILE A 104 14.59 -2.94 -4.31
C ILE A 104 14.85 -2.60 -5.78
N PRO A 105 14.29 -3.35 -6.74
CA PRO A 105 14.56 -3.13 -8.17
C PRO A 105 13.89 -1.85 -8.68
N ASP A 106 14.41 -1.32 -9.78
CA ASP A 106 13.76 -0.23 -10.52
C ASP A 106 12.35 -0.65 -10.97
N PRO A 107 11.31 0.22 -10.85
CA PRO A 107 9.93 -0.11 -11.21
C PRO A 107 9.74 -0.59 -12.66
N GLY A 108 10.67 -0.31 -13.58
CA GLY A 108 10.65 -0.76 -14.97
C GLY A 108 10.60 -2.29 -15.14
N VAL A 109 10.96 -3.07 -14.11
CA VAL A 109 10.85 -4.54 -14.13
C VAL A 109 9.40 -5.04 -14.12
N ASN A 110 8.41 -4.17 -13.83
CA ASN A 110 6.98 -4.47 -13.80
C ASN A 110 6.67 -5.73 -12.97
N TRP A 111 7.08 -5.72 -11.70
CA TRP A 111 6.97 -6.83 -10.77
C TRP A 111 5.90 -6.58 -9.71
N ILE A 112 5.16 -7.62 -9.35
CA ILE A 112 4.15 -7.59 -8.29
C ILE A 112 4.56 -8.62 -7.23
N PRO A 113 5.24 -8.19 -6.15
CA PRO A 113 5.81 -9.10 -5.15
C PRO A 113 4.78 -10.09 -4.57
N CYS A 114 3.54 -9.65 -4.36
CA CYS A 114 2.48 -10.51 -3.82
C CYS A 114 2.06 -11.66 -4.77
N ARG A 115 2.27 -11.52 -6.09
CA ARG A 115 1.92 -12.55 -7.08
C ARG A 115 3.13 -13.41 -7.47
N GLU A 116 4.32 -12.83 -7.46
CA GLU A 116 5.57 -13.46 -7.91
C GLU A 116 6.68 -13.30 -6.85
N PRO A 117 6.55 -13.83 -5.63
CA PRO A 117 7.45 -13.50 -4.51
C PRO A 117 8.90 -14.00 -4.67
N TRP A 118 9.16 -14.89 -5.63
CA TRP A 118 10.46 -15.59 -5.81
C TRP A 118 11.18 -15.20 -7.11
N ARG A 119 10.78 -14.08 -7.71
CA ARG A 119 11.31 -13.65 -9.00
C ARG A 119 12.72 -13.09 -8.91
#